data_AF-A0A9L0JZI1-F1
#
_entry.id   AF-A0A9L0JZI1-F1
#
_cell.length_a   1.000
_cell.length_b   1.000
_cell.length_c   1.000
_cell.angle_alpha   90.00
_cell.angle_beta   90.00
_cell.angle_gamma   90.00
#
_symmetry.space_group_name_H-M   'P 1'
#
loop_
_entity.id
_entity.type
_entity.pdbx_description
1 polymer ?
#
loop_
_entity_poly.entity_id
_entity_poly.type
_entity_poly.pdbx_seq_one_letter_code
_entity_poly.pdbx_strand_id
1 'polypeptide(L)'
;MPPVCLVWVCIRSVWSYCTVYSTSIYTSENSCLRPIDRNGKLLCPVPDNYTLKEAGLKMGSSLGLCPGRAPTSSQLFLFFAVGSDVQPGTEMEIIVEETLSVRDCLKIMLEKSGLLGDAWHLRKMDWCYEAGEPLCDEDATLKELTICSGDTLLLIEGKLPPLGFLTVPIWWYQPQHPSGHWKSHQDRRNCTPSQGGIWRAISAQGENRTELQPTGHKEK
;
A
#
# COMPACT_ATOMS: atom_id res chain seq x y z
N MET A 1 18.90 -47.29 15.66
CA MET A 1 17.67 -46.70 15.10
C MET A 1 17.55 -45.29 15.64
N PRO A 2 17.49 -44.23 14.81
CA PRO A 2 17.14 -42.90 15.30
C PRO A 2 15.64 -42.83 15.65
N PRO A 3 15.22 -41.98 16.60
CA PRO A 3 13.81 -41.79 16.91
C PRO A 3 13.11 -41.01 15.78
N VAL A 4 11.94 -41.50 15.33
CA VAL A 4 11.11 -40.80 14.34
C VAL A 4 10.12 -39.90 15.07
N CYS A 5 10.43 -38.60 15.14
CA CYS A 5 9.56 -37.61 15.75
C CYS A 5 8.37 -37.28 14.83
N LEU A 6 7.26 -38.00 14.99
CA LEU A 6 5.97 -37.64 14.41
C LEU A 6 5.43 -36.35 15.07
N VAL A 7 5.77 -35.20 14.49
CA VAL A 7 5.21 -33.90 14.90
C VAL A 7 3.73 -33.84 14.48
N TRP A 8 2.83 -34.09 15.43
CA TRP A 8 1.41 -33.79 15.29
C TRP A 8 1.20 -32.27 15.27
N VAL A 9 1.28 -31.67 14.07
CA VAL A 9 0.60 -30.39 13.81
C VAL A 9 -0.90 -30.67 13.94
N CYS A 10 -1.59 -29.98 14.84
CA CYS A 10 -2.98 -30.29 15.21
C CYS A 10 -3.98 -29.78 14.17
N ILE A 11 -3.93 -30.35 12.96
CA ILE A 11 -4.84 -30.02 11.86
C ILE A 11 -6.20 -30.68 12.12
N ARG A 12 -7.22 -29.87 12.41
CA ARG A 12 -8.60 -30.35 12.33
C ARG A 12 -8.96 -30.61 10.85
N SER A 13 -9.11 -31.90 10.52
CA SER A 13 -9.85 -32.43 9.37
C SER A 13 -9.16 -32.56 8.00
N VAL A 14 -7.83 -32.36 7.86
CA VAL A 14 -7.10 -32.75 6.63
C VAL A 14 -5.77 -33.42 6.98
N TRP A 15 -5.51 -34.61 6.42
CA TRP A 15 -4.20 -35.26 6.51
C TRP A 15 -3.27 -34.71 5.43
N SER A 16 -2.17 -34.06 5.86
CA SER A 16 -1.03 -33.73 5.00
C SER A 16 0.26 -34.07 5.73
N TYR A 17 1.16 -34.80 5.08
CA TYR A 17 2.37 -35.36 5.71
C TYR A 17 3.52 -34.34 5.70
N CYS A 18 3.61 -33.52 6.76
CA CYS A 18 4.81 -32.72 7.03
C CYS A 18 5.83 -33.54 7.83
N THR A 19 6.87 -34.07 7.18
CA THR A 19 7.95 -34.81 7.87
C THR A 19 9.00 -33.84 8.41
N VAL A 20 8.76 -33.32 9.62
CA VAL A 20 9.74 -32.51 10.36
C VAL A 20 10.84 -33.42 10.90
N TYR A 21 11.91 -33.59 10.13
CA TYR A 21 13.17 -34.14 10.65
C TYR A 21 13.78 -33.13 11.65
N SER A 22 14.54 -33.62 12.63
CA SER A 22 14.94 -32.87 13.84
C SER A 22 15.77 -31.60 13.63
N THR A 23 16.10 -31.24 12.39
CA THR A 23 16.82 -30.01 12.01
C THR A 23 16.20 -29.24 10.85
N SER A 24 15.30 -29.82 10.05
CA SER A 24 14.94 -29.27 8.72
C SER A 24 13.45 -29.46 8.41
N ILE A 25 12.84 -28.42 7.84
CA ILE A 25 11.46 -28.44 7.33
C ILE A 25 11.51 -28.82 5.85
N TYR A 26 10.67 -29.77 5.43
CA TYR A 26 10.43 -30.07 4.02
C TYR A 26 8.93 -30.02 3.73
N THR A 27 8.53 -29.18 2.78
CA THR A 27 7.17 -29.13 2.21
C THR A 27 7.16 -29.69 0.79
N SER A 28 5.98 -29.97 0.23
CA SER A 28 5.88 -30.28 -1.20
C SER A 28 6.01 -29.00 -2.04
N GLU A 29 6.44 -29.11 -3.29
CA GLU A 29 6.82 -27.99 -4.18
C GLU A 29 5.78 -26.87 -4.27
N ASN A 30 4.49 -27.19 -4.12
CA ASN A 30 3.35 -26.26 -4.19
C ASN A 30 2.80 -25.86 -2.82
N SER A 31 3.56 -26.03 -1.73
CA SER A 31 3.18 -25.64 -0.38
C SER A 31 4.34 -25.07 0.46
N CYS A 32 4.00 -24.23 1.42
CA CYS A 32 4.92 -23.58 2.35
C CYS A 32 4.37 -23.63 3.79
N LEU A 33 5.25 -23.56 4.78
CA LEU A 33 4.83 -23.35 6.18
C LEU A 33 4.89 -21.87 6.52
N ARG A 34 3.80 -21.33 7.07
CA ARG A 34 3.70 -19.95 7.57
C ARG A 34 3.47 -19.98 9.09
N PRO A 35 4.31 -19.35 9.92
CA PRO A 35 4.05 -19.27 11.35
C PRO A 35 2.76 -18.49 11.63
N ILE A 36 2.01 -18.93 12.64
CA ILE A 36 0.78 -18.25 13.08
C ILE A 36 1.11 -17.44 14.34
N ASP A 37 0.79 -16.15 14.34
CA ASP A 37 1.00 -15.27 15.49
C ASP A 37 -0.03 -15.50 16.62
N ARG A 38 0.04 -14.71 17.70
CA ARG A 38 -0.89 -14.84 18.84
C ARG A 38 -2.33 -14.41 18.53
N ASN A 39 -2.54 -13.70 17.43
CA ASN A 39 -3.83 -13.16 16.98
C ASN A 39 -4.47 -14.04 15.89
N GLY A 40 -3.71 -14.98 15.31
CA GLY A 40 -4.11 -15.81 14.19
C GLY A 40 -3.64 -15.31 12.81
N LYS A 41 -2.87 -14.22 12.71
CA LYS A 41 -2.29 -13.76 11.44
C LYS A 41 -1.17 -14.72 11.01
N LEU A 42 -1.16 -15.05 9.71
CA LEU A 42 -0.06 -15.76 9.06
C LEU A 42 1.12 -14.80 8.84
N LEU A 43 2.28 -15.14 9.40
CA LEU A 43 3.55 -14.45 9.15
C LEU A 43 4.15 -14.90 7.81
N CYS A 44 5.33 -14.38 7.43
CA CYS A 44 6.03 -14.77 6.21
C CYS A 44 6.25 -16.30 6.12
N PRO A 45 6.25 -16.89 4.91
CA PRO A 45 6.62 -18.29 4.74
C PRO A 45 8.06 -18.54 5.18
N VAL A 46 8.28 -19.66 5.86
CA VAL A 46 9.61 -20.14 6.20
C VAL A 46 10.34 -20.58 4.92
N PRO A 47 11.56 -20.10 4.64
CA PRO A 47 12.34 -20.52 3.47
C PRO A 47 12.66 -22.02 3.48
N ASP A 48 12.82 -22.61 2.29
CA ASP A 48 13.04 -24.05 2.12
C ASP A 48 14.34 -24.58 2.75
N ASN A 49 15.31 -23.71 2.99
CA ASN A 49 16.61 -24.03 3.59
C ASN A 49 16.70 -23.79 5.11
N TYR A 50 15.65 -23.29 5.78
CA TYR A 50 15.72 -22.87 7.19
C TYR A 50 15.56 -24.03 8.18
N THR A 51 16.38 -24.03 9.23
CA THR A 51 16.14 -24.87 10.41
C THR A 51 15.00 -24.30 11.28
N LEU A 52 14.42 -25.14 12.16
CA LEU A 52 13.45 -24.72 13.16
C LEU A 52 13.94 -23.52 14.02
N LYS A 53 15.25 -23.44 14.27
CA LYS A 53 15.87 -22.38 15.08
C LYS A 53 15.95 -21.06 14.34
N GLU A 54 16.32 -21.07 13.06
CA GLU A 54 16.40 -19.87 12.21
C GLU A 54 15.01 -19.33 11.89
N ALA A 55 14.02 -20.22 11.73
CA ALA A 55 12.60 -19.87 11.65
C ALA A 55 12.00 -19.31 12.97
N GLY A 56 12.80 -19.22 14.05
CA GLY A 56 12.36 -18.73 15.36
C GLY A 56 11.37 -19.63 16.11
N LEU A 57 11.13 -20.85 15.60
CA LEU A 57 10.08 -21.74 16.06
C LEU A 57 10.45 -22.42 17.39
N LYS A 58 9.45 -22.57 18.26
CA LYS A 58 9.59 -23.13 19.61
C LYS A 58 8.53 -24.21 19.83
N MET A 59 8.73 -25.05 20.85
CA MET A 59 7.69 -25.99 21.25
C MET A 59 6.43 -25.21 21.68
N GLY A 60 5.29 -25.52 21.06
CA GLY A 60 4.05 -24.76 21.20
C GLY A 60 3.82 -23.65 20.16
N SER A 61 4.75 -23.41 19.23
CA SER A 61 4.49 -22.57 18.04
C SER A 61 3.47 -23.25 17.11
N SER A 62 2.52 -22.47 16.59
CA SER A 62 1.55 -22.91 15.57
C SER A 62 2.04 -22.58 14.16
N LEU A 63 1.80 -23.50 13.22
CA LEU A 63 2.17 -23.38 11.81
C LEU A 63 0.95 -23.64 10.94
N GLY A 64 0.71 -22.79 9.95
CA GLY A 64 -0.21 -23.06 8.84
C GLY A 64 0.55 -23.70 7.68
N LEU A 65 -0.05 -24.72 7.05
CA LEU A 65 0.38 -25.20 5.74
C LEU A 65 -0.41 -24.42 4.68
N CYS A 66 0.28 -23.64 3.85
CA CYS A 66 -0.32 -22.74 2.89
C CYS A 66 0.01 -23.15 1.44
N PRO A 67 -0.88 -22.93 0.46
CA PRO A 67 -0.55 -23.10 -0.96
C PRO A 67 0.54 -22.12 -1.41
N GLY A 68 1.31 -22.53 -2.42
CA GLY A 68 2.42 -21.74 -2.97
C GLY A 68 3.78 -22.20 -2.44
N ARG A 69 4.84 -21.93 -3.21
CA ARG A 69 6.21 -22.36 -2.92
C ARG A 69 6.79 -21.60 -1.72
N ALA A 70 7.64 -22.26 -0.94
CA ALA A 70 8.53 -21.56 0.00
C ALA A 70 9.63 -20.77 -0.74
N PRO A 71 10.08 -19.61 -0.24
CA PRO A 71 11.25 -18.91 -0.78
C PRO A 71 12.52 -19.76 -0.68
N THR A 72 13.41 -19.63 -1.66
CA THR A 72 14.80 -20.12 -1.55
C THR A 72 15.66 -19.20 -0.70
N SER A 73 16.91 -19.60 -0.43
CA SER A 73 17.93 -18.76 0.21
C SER A 73 18.32 -17.48 -0.56
N SER A 74 17.95 -17.35 -1.83
CA SER A 74 18.17 -16.14 -2.66
C SER A 74 16.92 -15.30 -2.86
N GLN A 75 15.76 -15.77 -2.38
CA GLN A 75 14.48 -15.14 -2.63
C GLN A 75 13.96 -14.34 -1.44
N LEU A 76 13.51 -13.13 -1.74
CA LEU A 76 12.79 -12.27 -0.84
C LEU A 76 11.29 -12.56 -0.94
N PHE A 77 10.64 -12.83 0.19
CA PHE A 77 9.18 -12.75 0.29
C PHE A 77 8.81 -11.32 0.68
N LEU A 78 8.06 -10.60 -0.16
CA LEU A 78 7.71 -9.20 0.07
C LEU A 78 6.20 -9.03 0.12
N PHE A 79 5.76 -8.12 0.99
CA PHE A 79 4.44 -7.54 0.92
C PHE A 79 4.47 -6.32 -0.02
N PHE A 80 3.36 -6.01 -0.66
CA PHE A 80 3.23 -4.76 -1.40
C PHE A 80 1.78 -4.28 -1.49
N ALA A 81 1.58 -2.98 -1.67
CA ALA A 81 0.26 -2.40 -1.92
C ALA A 81 0.32 -1.31 -3.00
N VAL A 82 -0.76 -1.18 -3.77
CA VAL A 82 -0.99 0.01 -4.59
C VAL A 82 -1.46 1.11 -3.65
N GLY A 83 -0.76 2.25 -3.61
CA GLY A 83 -0.96 3.27 -2.59
C GLY A 83 -1.07 4.69 -3.13
N SER A 84 -1.52 5.57 -2.25
CA SER A 84 -1.31 7.01 -2.34
C SER A 84 -0.49 7.45 -1.13
N ASP A 85 0.09 8.65 -1.15
CA ASP A 85 0.82 9.21 -0.01
C ASP A 85 0.00 9.32 1.29
N VAL A 86 -1.33 9.16 1.21
CA VAL A 86 -2.25 9.26 2.36
C VAL A 86 -2.65 7.89 2.93
N GLN A 87 -2.82 6.85 2.10
CA GLN A 87 -3.20 5.50 2.53
C GLN A 87 -2.73 4.43 1.52
N PRO A 88 -2.28 3.24 2.00
CA PRO A 88 -2.09 2.05 1.18
C PRO A 88 -3.44 1.36 0.86
N GLY A 89 -3.52 0.73 -0.32
CA GLY A 89 -4.62 -0.16 -0.70
C GLY A 89 -4.46 -1.59 -0.16
N THR A 90 -5.11 -2.55 -0.83
CA THR A 90 -5.05 -3.97 -0.46
C THR A 90 -3.62 -4.52 -0.52
N GLU A 91 -3.12 -5.04 0.61
CA GLU A 91 -1.83 -5.73 0.71
C GLU A 91 -1.85 -7.04 -0.10
N MET A 92 -0.80 -7.24 -0.89
CA MET A 92 -0.54 -8.39 -1.75
C MET A 92 0.85 -8.96 -1.44
N GLU A 93 1.13 -10.21 -1.84
CA GLU A 93 2.37 -10.92 -1.50
C GLU A 93 3.11 -11.36 -2.78
N ILE A 94 4.45 -11.26 -2.81
CA ILE A 94 5.30 -11.85 -3.88
C ILE A 94 6.51 -12.60 -3.30
N ILE A 95 7.10 -13.44 -4.15
CA ILE A 95 8.43 -14.01 -3.96
C ILE A 95 9.24 -13.60 -5.20
N VAL A 96 10.42 -13.01 -4.98
CA VAL A 96 11.34 -12.49 -6.03
C VAL A 96 12.80 -12.76 -5.63
N GLU A 97 13.72 -12.84 -6.59
CA GLU A 97 15.15 -12.94 -6.26
C GLU A 97 15.67 -11.61 -5.67
N GLU A 98 16.55 -11.68 -4.67
CA GLU A 98 17.19 -10.48 -4.07
C GLU A 98 18.04 -9.67 -5.07
N THR A 99 18.41 -10.30 -6.19
CA THR A 99 19.23 -9.74 -7.28
C THR A 99 18.41 -9.09 -8.39
N LEU A 100 17.07 -9.02 -8.28
CA LEU A 100 16.28 -8.21 -9.20
C LEU A 100 16.60 -6.72 -9.04
N SER A 101 16.58 -6.00 -10.16
CA SER A 101 16.58 -4.54 -10.18
C SER A 101 15.27 -3.97 -9.64
N VAL A 102 15.28 -2.71 -9.20
CA VAL A 102 14.05 -1.97 -8.86
C VAL A 102 13.08 -1.94 -10.05
N ARG A 103 13.59 -1.76 -11.28
CA ARG A 103 12.79 -1.73 -12.52
C ARG A 103 12.05 -3.04 -12.77
N ASP A 104 12.73 -4.18 -12.60
CA ASP A 104 12.14 -5.50 -12.79
C ASP A 104 11.16 -5.85 -11.66
N CYS A 105 11.48 -5.48 -10.42
CA CYS A 105 10.58 -5.67 -9.28
C CYS A 105 9.28 -4.86 -9.44
N LEU A 106 9.39 -3.58 -9.84
CA LEU A 106 8.24 -2.72 -10.15
C LEU A 106 7.37 -3.34 -11.25
N LYS A 107 7.98 -3.81 -12.34
CA LYS A 107 7.27 -4.46 -13.44
C LYS A 107 6.48 -5.69 -12.99
N ILE A 108 7.10 -6.57 -12.19
CA ILE A 108 6.42 -7.76 -11.63
C ILE A 108 5.24 -7.38 -10.75
N MET A 109 5.37 -6.32 -9.94
CA MET A 109 4.27 -5.83 -9.11
C MET A 109 3.13 -5.21 -9.94
N LEU A 110 3.44 -4.42 -10.97
CA LEU A 110 2.46 -3.85 -11.90
C LEU A 110 1.67 -4.95 -12.62
N GLU A 111 2.37 -5.93 -13.21
CA GLU A 111 1.77 -7.10 -13.85
C GLU A 111 0.85 -7.88 -12.88
N LYS A 112 1.27 -8.02 -11.62
CA LYS A 112 0.48 -8.70 -10.58
C LYS A 112 -0.75 -7.93 -10.10
N SER A 113 -0.69 -6.60 -10.05
CA SER A 113 -1.85 -5.75 -9.75
C SER A 113 -2.77 -5.51 -10.96
N GLY A 114 -2.38 -5.95 -12.16
CA GLY A 114 -3.10 -5.63 -13.41
C GLY A 114 -2.99 -4.16 -13.81
N LEU A 115 -1.97 -3.46 -13.33
CA LEU A 115 -1.69 -2.06 -13.65
C LEU A 115 -0.85 -1.94 -14.93
N LEU A 116 -0.97 -0.80 -15.60
CA LEU A 116 -0.31 -0.51 -16.87
C LEU A 116 0.33 0.88 -16.85
N GLY A 117 1.25 1.11 -17.79
CA GLY A 117 1.94 2.39 -17.98
C GLY A 117 3.34 2.44 -17.34
N ASP A 118 4.03 3.54 -17.58
CA ASP A 118 5.41 3.82 -17.13
C ASP A 118 5.47 4.95 -16.08
N ALA A 119 4.32 5.34 -15.54
CA ALA A 119 4.15 6.43 -14.57
C ALA A 119 3.96 5.88 -13.14
N TRP A 120 4.86 4.99 -12.72
CA TRP A 120 4.83 4.36 -11.41
C TRP A 120 6.24 4.30 -10.82
N HIS A 121 6.33 4.32 -9.49
CA HIS A 121 7.59 4.09 -8.78
C HIS A 121 7.36 3.29 -7.48
N LEU A 122 8.43 2.71 -6.96
CA LEU A 122 8.42 2.02 -5.66
C LEU A 122 8.87 2.97 -4.55
N ARG A 123 8.20 2.90 -3.40
CA ARG A 123 8.64 3.47 -2.12
C ARG A 123 8.71 2.35 -1.07
N LYS A 124 9.71 2.34 -0.19
CA LYS A 124 9.73 1.40 0.95
C LYS A 124 8.80 1.93 2.04
N MET A 125 7.92 1.10 2.58
CA MET A 125 7.13 1.47 3.77
C MET A 125 8.04 1.52 5.00
N ASP A 126 7.84 2.51 5.86
CA ASP A 126 8.63 2.67 7.08
C ASP A 126 7.99 2.00 8.32
N TRP A 127 8.64 2.14 9.49
CA TRP A 127 8.15 1.57 10.75
C TRP A 127 6.87 2.23 11.28
N CYS A 128 6.48 3.40 10.76
CA CYS A 128 5.24 4.12 11.07
C CYS A 128 4.09 3.73 10.14
N TYR A 129 4.34 2.83 9.16
CA TYR A 129 3.44 2.51 8.03
C TYR A 129 3.24 3.67 7.05
N GLU A 130 4.15 4.65 7.05
CA GLU A 130 4.18 5.77 6.09
C GLU A 130 5.05 5.42 4.87
N ALA A 131 4.88 6.17 3.79
CA ALA A 131 5.67 6.00 2.57
C ALA A 131 7.06 6.65 2.74
N GLY A 132 8.10 5.84 2.91
CA GLY A 132 9.50 6.30 2.97
C GLY A 132 10.00 6.86 1.64
N GLU A 133 11.30 7.12 1.53
CA GLU A 133 11.87 7.68 0.29
C GLU A 133 11.66 6.76 -0.93
N PRO A 134 11.49 7.32 -2.15
CA PRO A 134 11.41 6.54 -3.36
C PRO A 134 12.69 5.76 -3.67
N LEU A 135 12.54 4.61 -4.30
CA LEU A 135 13.65 3.81 -4.83
C LEU A 135 14.10 4.41 -6.16
N CYS A 136 14.87 5.50 -6.10
CA CYS A 136 15.26 6.32 -7.25
C CYS A 136 16.28 5.67 -8.19
N ASP A 137 17.04 4.67 -7.73
CA ASP A 137 17.96 3.91 -8.57
C ASP A 137 17.21 2.70 -9.14
N GLU A 138 16.82 2.79 -10.42
CA GLU A 138 16.08 1.75 -11.13
C GLU A 138 16.91 0.48 -11.38
N ASP A 139 18.23 0.61 -11.47
CA ASP A 139 19.16 -0.44 -11.88
C ASP A 139 19.81 -1.15 -10.66
N ALA A 140 19.86 -0.49 -9.51
CA ALA A 140 20.26 -1.11 -8.23
C ALA A 140 19.36 -2.31 -7.86
N THR A 141 19.97 -3.32 -7.23
CA THR A 141 19.25 -4.51 -6.78
C THR A 141 18.51 -4.30 -5.46
N LEU A 142 17.47 -5.10 -5.23
CA LEU A 142 16.72 -5.13 -3.95
C LEU A 142 17.67 -5.36 -2.75
N LYS A 143 18.70 -6.20 -2.92
CA LYS A 143 19.73 -6.47 -1.91
C LYS A 143 20.56 -5.22 -1.58
N GLU A 144 21.00 -4.47 -2.58
CA GLU A 144 21.82 -3.25 -2.40
C GLU A 144 21.03 -2.13 -1.72
N LEU A 145 19.73 -2.04 -1.99
CA LEU A 145 18.81 -1.11 -1.33
C LEU A 145 18.33 -1.59 0.05
N THR A 146 18.89 -2.68 0.59
CA THR A 146 18.54 -3.27 1.90
C THR A 146 17.06 -3.63 2.04
N ILE A 147 16.46 -4.15 0.96
CA ILE A 147 15.14 -4.78 0.98
C ILE A 147 15.29 -6.22 1.48
N CYS A 148 14.45 -6.61 2.42
CA CYS A 148 14.50 -7.85 3.19
C CYS A 148 13.18 -8.62 3.12
N SER A 149 13.24 -9.93 3.34
CA SER A 149 12.02 -10.76 3.46
C SER A 149 11.13 -10.27 4.61
N GLY A 150 9.89 -9.90 4.29
CA GLY A 150 8.91 -9.33 5.20
C GLY A 150 8.75 -7.80 5.12
N ASP A 151 9.56 -7.10 4.31
CA ASP A 151 9.33 -5.68 4.02
C ASP A 151 8.07 -5.48 3.17
N THR A 152 7.42 -4.31 3.34
CA THR A 152 6.30 -3.84 2.51
C THR A 152 6.78 -2.75 1.56
N LEU A 153 6.51 -2.89 0.26
CA LEU A 153 6.73 -1.84 -0.75
C LEU A 153 5.41 -1.22 -1.22
N LEU A 154 5.44 0.04 -1.63
CA LEU A 154 4.30 0.76 -2.17
C LEU A 154 4.52 1.09 -3.65
N LEU A 155 3.53 0.78 -4.50
CA LEU A 155 3.44 1.34 -5.84
C LEU A 155 2.68 2.65 -5.74
N ILE A 156 3.36 3.74 -6.07
CA ILE A 156 2.79 5.08 -6.11
C ILE A 156 2.75 5.56 -7.56
N GLU A 157 1.63 6.15 -7.97
CA GLU A 157 1.46 6.75 -9.28
C GLU A 157 2.27 8.05 -9.38
N GLY A 158 2.95 8.25 -10.51
CA GLY A 158 3.81 9.40 -10.79
C GLY A 158 5.23 8.98 -11.18
N LYS A 159 5.85 9.78 -12.03
CA LYS A 159 7.26 9.61 -12.43
C LYS A 159 8.17 10.37 -11.47
N LEU A 160 9.29 9.78 -11.13
CA LEU A 160 10.32 10.45 -10.33
C LEU A 160 10.96 11.60 -11.13
N PRO A 161 11.32 12.72 -10.47
CA PRO A 161 12.05 13.79 -11.12
C PRO A 161 13.45 13.29 -11.56
N PRO A 162 13.97 13.67 -12.74
CA PRO A 162 15.29 13.23 -13.17
C PRO A 162 16.41 13.68 -12.22
N LEU A 163 17.54 12.97 -12.24
CA LEU A 163 18.68 13.30 -11.39
C LEU A 163 19.12 14.77 -11.56
N GLY A 164 19.25 15.48 -10.44
CA GLY A 164 19.61 16.91 -10.41
C GLY A 164 18.43 17.89 -10.39
N PHE A 165 17.18 17.42 -10.47
CA PHE A 165 15.99 18.26 -10.28
C PHE A 165 15.67 18.41 -8.79
N LEU A 166 15.18 19.60 -8.39
CA LEU A 166 14.81 19.92 -7.01
C LEU A 166 13.29 20.02 -6.85
N THR A 167 12.70 19.10 -6.08
CA THR A 167 11.31 19.21 -5.63
C THR A 167 11.22 20.19 -4.46
N VAL A 168 10.42 21.25 -4.60
CA VAL A 168 10.17 22.24 -3.53
C VAL A 168 8.69 22.24 -3.17
N PRO A 169 8.30 21.99 -1.90
CA PRO A 169 6.90 22.10 -1.48
C PRO A 169 6.47 23.57 -1.45
N ILE A 170 5.59 23.96 -2.39
CA ILE A 170 5.08 25.34 -2.51
C ILE A 170 3.82 25.49 -1.65
N TRP A 171 3.87 26.41 -0.69
CA TRP A 171 2.74 26.81 0.15
C TRP A 171 2.22 28.18 -0.28
N TRP A 172 0.90 28.33 -0.41
CA TRP A 172 0.29 29.61 -0.78
C TRP A 172 0.34 30.60 0.39
N TYR A 173 1.25 31.58 0.30
CA TYR A 173 1.25 32.71 1.24
C TYR A 173 0.05 33.63 0.97
N GLN A 174 -0.93 33.62 1.87
CA GLN A 174 -1.94 34.67 1.95
C GLN A 174 -1.38 35.85 2.77
N PRO A 175 -1.03 36.99 2.16
CA PRO A 175 -0.72 38.19 2.92
C PRO A 175 -1.96 38.61 3.71
N GLN A 176 -1.80 38.85 5.01
CA GLN A 176 -2.85 39.49 5.80
C GLN A 176 -3.08 40.89 5.23
N HIS A 177 -4.27 41.13 4.67
CA HIS A 177 -4.63 42.45 4.17
C HIS A 177 -4.54 43.45 5.34
N PRO A 178 -3.75 44.53 5.24
CA PRO A 178 -3.69 45.53 6.31
C PRO A 178 -5.10 46.04 6.61
N SER A 179 -5.53 45.93 7.87
CA SER A 179 -6.84 46.41 8.30
C SER A 179 -6.86 47.93 8.16
N GLY A 180 -7.57 48.40 7.12
CA GLY A 180 -7.36 49.71 6.51
C GLY A 180 -7.83 50.89 7.34
N HIS A 181 -7.16 51.20 8.45
CA HIS A 181 -7.29 52.48 9.17
C HIS A 181 -6.57 53.61 8.43
N TRP A 182 -6.94 53.80 7.16
CA TRP A 182 -6.62 55.05 6.48
C TRP A 182 -7.50 56.13 7.09
N LYS A 183 -6.89 57.06 7.83
CA LYS A 183 -7.59 58.27 8.26
C LYS A 183 -7.82 59.15 7.04
N SER A 184 -8.97 58.96 6.40
CA SER A 184 -9.50 59.87 5.40
C SER A 184 -9.71 61.25 6.03
N HIS A 185 -8.70 62.10 5.92
CA HIS A 185 -8.84 63.51 6.28
C HIS A 185 -9.63 64.20 5.16
N GLN A 186 -10.66 64.94 5.55
CA GLN A 186 -11.73 65.37 4.65
C GLN A 186 -11.24 66.29 3.51
N ASP A 187 -11.80 66.09 2.32
CA ASP A 187 -12.39 67.22 1.58
C ASP A 187 -13.84 66.87 1.21
N ARG A 188 -14.70 67.90 1.15
CA ARG A 188 -16.16 67.78 1.26
C ARG A 188 -16.84 68.30 -0.01
N ARG A 189 -17.22 67.39 -0.92
CA ARG A 189 -18.14 67.70 -2.03
C ARG A 189 -19.30 66.71 -2.04
N ASN A 190 -20.51 67.25 -2.19
CA ASN A 190 -21.75 66.53 -1.94
C ASN A 190 -22.19 65.72 -3.17
N CYS A 191 -22.45 64.43 -2.99
CA CYS A 191 -23.36 63.65 -3.83
C CYS A 191 -24.24 62.77 -2.92
N THR A 192 -25.52 62.66 -3.23
CA THR A 192 -26.53 61.98 -2.40
C THR A 192 -26.47 60.45 -2.51
N PRO A 193 -26.63 59.69 -1.40
CA PRO A 193 -26.67 58.24 -1.45
C PRO A 193 -28.05 57.71 -1.89
N SER A 194 -28.09 56.87 -2.91
CA SER A 194 -29.25 56.05 -3.26
C SER A 194 -29.24 54.72 -2.48
N GLN A 195 -30.39 54.29 -1.98
CA GLN A 195 -30.54 53.00 -1.31
C GLN A 195 -30.35 51.81 -2.27
N GLY A 196 -29.83 50.70 -1.76
CA GLY A 196 -29.74 49.41 -2.48
C GLY A 196 -28.62 48.55 -1.92
N GLY A 197 -28.94 47.49 -1.19
CA GLY A 197 -27.96 46.66 -0.49
C GLY A 197 -28.05 45.17 -0.83
N ILE A 198 -27.15 44.40 -0.19
CA ILE A 198 -27.13 42.92 -0.16
C ILE A 198 -26.77 42.25 -1.49
N TRP A 199 -25.47 42.09 -1.74
CA TRP A 199 -24.97 40.99 -2.55
C TRP A 199 -24.97 39.71 -1.71
N ARG A 200 -25.75 38.70 -2.10
CA ARG A 200 -25.78 37.38 -1.45
C ARG A 200 -25.02 36.37 -2.32
N ALA A 201 -24.34 35.41 -1.69
CA ALA A 201 -23.57 34.39 -2.39
C ALA A 201 -24.45 33.51 -3.29
N ILE A 202 -23.89 33.08 -4.44
CA ILE A 202 -24.54 32.17 -5.38
C ILE A 202 -24.25 30.73 -4.95
N SER A 203 -25.23 30.06 -4.35
CA SER A 203 -25.26 28.60 -4.27
C SER A 203 -25.94 28.07 -5.53
N ALA A 204 -25.22 27.28 -6.33
CA ALA A 204 -25.79 26.64 -7.51
C ALA A 204 -26.53 25.35 -7.13
N GLN A 205 -27.86 25.42 -7.04
CA GLN A 205 -28.73 24.25 -7.25
C GLN A 205 -29.42 24.40 -8.60
N GLY A 206 -29.20 23.44 -9.49
CA GLY A 206 -29.86 23.37 -10.79
C GLY A 206 -31.05 22.43 -10.74
N GLU A 207 -32.26 22.97 -10.68
CA GLU A 207 -33.51 22.23 -10.90
C GLU A 207 -34.43 23.10 -11.76
N ASN A 208 -35.00 22.53 -12.83
CA ASN A 208 -35.78 23.30 -13.80
C ASN A 208 -37.15 22.62 -14.04
N ARG A 209 -38.21 23.39 -13.78
CA ARG A 209 -39.62 23.13 -14.14
C ARG A 209 -39.87 23.52 -15.62
N THR A 210 -41.01 23.26 -16.28
CA THR A 210 -42.22 22.43 -16.05
C THR A 210 -42.61 21.83 -17.45
N GLU A 211 -43.79 21.29 -17.82
CA GLU A 211 -45.14 21.13 -17.24
C GLU A 211 -45.86 19.90 -17.86
N LEU A 212 -47.20 19.90 -17.87
CA LEU A 212 -48.11 19.08 -18.69
C LEU A 212 -48.28 17.58 -18.34
N GLN A 213 -49.31 17.35 -17.51
CA GLN A 213 -50.05 16.10 -17.40
C GLN A 213 -51.05 15.96 -18.58
N PRO A 214 -51.45 14.73 -18.93
CA PRO A 214 -52.89 14.49 -19.08
C PRO A 214 -53.38 13.20 -18.39
N THR A 215 -54.68 13.14 -18.15
CA THR A 215 -55.40 12.06 -17.46
C THR A 215 -55.63 10.82 -18.35
N GLY A 216 -55.54 9.62 -17.76
CA GLY A 216 -55.97 8.36 -18.38
C GLY A 216 -56.69 7.45 -17.39
N HIS A 217 -57.79 6.81 -17.82
CA HIS A 217 -58.66 6.01 -16.94
C HIS A 217 -58.41 4.50 -17.06
N LYS A 218 -58.37 3.84 -15.90
CA LYS A 218 -59.21 2.68 -15.50
C LYS A 218 -59.32 1.43 -16.43
N GLU A 219 -59.11 0.28 -15.77
CA GLU A 219 -59.84 -1.01 -15.92
C GLU A 219 -59.14 -2.19 -16.63
N LYS A 220 -59.01 -3.30 -15.85
CA LYS A 220 -58.66 -4.69 -16.19
C LYS A 220 -57.24 -4.97 -16.68
#